data_AF-A0A7R9MRB3-F1
#
_entry.id   AF-A0A7R9MRB3-F1
#
_cell.length_a   1.000
_cell.length_b   1.000
_cell.length_c   1.000
_cell.angle_alpha   90.00
_cell.angle_beta   90.00
_cell.angle_gamma   90.00
#
_symmetry.space_group_name_H-M   'P 1'
#
loop_
_entity.id
_entity.type
_entity.pdbx_description
1 polymer ?
#
loop_
_entity_poly.entity_id
_entity_poly.type
_entity_poly.pdbx_seq_one_letter_code
_entity_poly.pdbx_strand_id
1 'polypeptide(L)'
;EVDRTLDNSGRQRRAIINSKNFLPKWLQKLVREARQRGINLKIMPGGFKRRKQNTSCYMYSEKVIHWDIEFKFIHALDDKVVDNLDQLLAEDLPVSHSEFSSISRRVCEDTPLSSVLSKYIDSNDSVDDHEENRKLLLYRKTGITGISVLYRKENVAEKQHKYFELDLNGTIGHNLVRKTVIEFPTFLVVLNQFKHLFDIIDEKALKVNT
;
A
#
# COMPACT_ATOMS: atom_id res chain seq x y z
N GLU A 1 -34.85 -0.83 34.64
CA GLU A 1 -33.61 -0.03 34.59
C GLU A 1 -32.40 -0.94 34.88
N VAL A 2 -32.02 -1.78 33.92
CA VAL A 2 -30.79 -2.61 33.98
C VAL A 2 -30.50 -3.10 32.56
N ASP A 3 -29.82 -2.29 31.76
CA ASP A 3 -29.36 -2.71 30.42
C ASP A 3 -28.09 -1.99 29.94
N ARG A 4 -27.34 -1.36 30.85
CA ARG A 4 -26.13 -0.58 30.50
C ARG A 4 -24.84 -1.18 31.06
N THR A 5 -24.93 -2.17 31.94
CA THR A 5 -23.77 -2.81 32.60
C THR A 5 -23.20 -3.99 31.82
N LEU A 6 -23.97 -4.60 30.91
CA LEU A 6 -23.50 -5.76 30.12
C LEU A 6 -22.62 -5.37 28.93
N ASP A 7 -22.81 -4.18 28.31
CA ASP A 7 -22.05 -3.77 27.12
C ASP A 7 -20.61 -3.28 27.41
N ASN A 8 -20.34 -2.85 28.65
CA ASN A 8 -18.98 -2.45 29.07
C ASN A 8 -18.05 -3.66 29.27
N SER A 9 -18.58 -4.83 29.64
CA SER A 9 -17.81 -6.05 29.90
C SER A 9 -17.20 -6.65 28.62
N GLY A 10 -17.93 -6.56 27.50
CA GLY A 10 -17.47 -7.01 26.18
C GLY A 10 -16.38 -6.10 25.60
N ARG A 11 -16.48 -4.78 25.82
CA ARG A 11 -15.46 -3.81 25.41
C ARG A 11 -14.17 -3.96 26.21
N GLN A 12 -14.27 -4.18 27.52
CA GLN A 12 -13.09 -4.48 28.36
C GLN A 12 -12.46 -5.82 28.00
N ARG A 13 -13.23 -6.91 27.77
CA ARG A 13 -12.69 -8.19 27.29
C ARG A 13 -11.99 -8.09 25.93
N ARG A 14 -12.53 -7.29 24.99
CA ARG A 14 -11.88 -7.01 23.69
C ARG A 14 -10.60 -6.18 23.85
N ALA A 15 -10.57 -5.23 24.78
CA ALA A 15 -9.36 -4.47 25.10
C ALA A 15 -8.27 -5.33 25.76
N ILE A 16 -8.65 -6.34 26.56
CA ILE A 16 -7.73 -7.29 27.19
C ILE A 16 -7.04 -8.20 26.16
N ILE A 17 -7.75 -8.61 25.10
CA ILE A 17 -7.20 -9.38 23.96
C ILE A 17 -6.26 -8.52 23.08
N ASN A 18 -6.34 -7.19 23.17
CA ASN A 18 -5.59 -6.23 22.35
C ASN A 18 -4.22 -5.83 22.92
N SER A 19 -3.76 -6.42 24.03
CA SER A 19 -2.39 -6.16 24.51
C SER A 19 -1.37 -6.95 23.66
N LYS A 20 -0.19 -6.36 23.40
CA LYS A 20 0.93 -6.96 22.64
C LYS A 20 1.31 -8.40 23.08
N ASN A 21 0.89 -8.81 24.28
CA ASN A 21 1.14 -10.11 24.88
C ASN A 21 0.29 -11.26 24.32
N PHE A 22 -0.75 -10.99 23.51
CA PHE A 22 -1.65 -12.02 22.94
C PHE A 22 -1.50 -12.26 21.43
N LEU A 23 -0.53 -11.62 20.77
CA LEU A 23 -0.26 -11.96 19.37
C LEU A 23 0.31 -13.39 19.28
N PRO A 24 -0.13 -14.22 18.31
CA PRO A 24 0.53 -15.49 18.01
C PRO A 24 2.05 -15.33 17.84
N LYS A 25 2.84 -16.31 18.28
CA LYS A 25 4.32 -16.24 18.29
C LYS A 25 4.92 -15.83 16.94
N TRP A 26 4.33 -16.31 15.84
CA TRP A 26 4.80 -15.96 14.49
C TRP A 26 4.61 -14.48 14.15
N LEU A 27 3.55 -13.83 14.64
CA LEU A 27 3.32 -12.38 14.47
C LEU A 27 4.24 -11.56 15.36
N GLN A 28 4.48 -12.01 16.59
CA GLN A 28 5.46 -11.37 17.46
C GLN A 28 6.85 -11.37 16.82
N LYS A 29 7.22 -12.49 16.16
CA LYS A 29 8.45 -12.58 15.38
C LYS A 29 8.45 -11.61 14.21
N LEU A 30 7.39 -11.58 13.39
CA LEU A 30 7.29 -10.63 12.27
C LEU A 30 7.47 -9.17 12.72
N VAL A 31 6.79 -8.76 13.80
CA VAL A 31 6.91 -7.40 14.36
C VAL A 31 8.33 -7.13 14.86
N ARG A 32 8.97 -8.10 15.51
CA ARG A 32 10.35 -7.97 15.98
C ARG A 32 11.33 -7.79 14.82
N GLU A 33 11.19 -8.61 13.79
CA GLU A 33 12.04 -8.58 12.59
C GLU A 33 11.86 -7.29 11.78
N ALA A 34 10.61 -6.82 11.65
CA ALA A 34 10.33 -5.52 11.05
C ALA A 34 11.00 -4.39 11.85
N ARG A 35 10.91 -4.42 13.19
CA ARG A 35 11.57 -3.42 14.05
C ARG A 35 13.08 -3.43 13.91
N GLN A 36 13.71 -4.61 13.78
CA GLN A 36 15.16 -4.73 13.54
C GLN A 36 15.59 -4.08 12.22
N ARG A 37 14.70 -4.06 11.22
CA ARG A 37 14.89 -3.35 9.94
C ARG A 37 14.51 -1.86 9.99
N GLY A 38 14.19 -1.34 11.18
CA GLY A 38 13.77 0.05 11.36
C GLY A 38 12.33 0.33 10.92
N ILE A 39 11.51 -0.70 10.71
CA ILE A 39 10.11 -0.58 10.29
C ILE A 39 9.21 -0.67 11.54
N ASN A 40 8.33 0.31 11.75
CA ASN A 40 7.36 0.28 12.84
C ASN A 40 6.08 -0.43 12.39
N LEU A 41 6.06 -1.77 12.51
CA LEU A 41 4.89 -2.58 12.17
C LEU A 41 3.84 -2.57 13.29
N LYS A 42 2.66 -2.03 13.00
CA LYS A 42 1.46 -2.08 13.85
C LYS A 42 0.51 -3.16 13.35
N ILE A 43 0.02 -3.97 14.28
CA ILE A 43 -0.90 -5.07 14.00
C ILE A 43 -2.28 -4.70 14.53
N MET A 44 -3.29 -4.79 13.67
CA MET A 44 -4.70 -4.58 13.99
C MET A 44 -5.29 -5.80 14.74
N PRO A 45 -6.39 -5.59 15.49
CA PRO A 45 -7.11 -6.68 16.14
C PRO A 45 -7.65 -7.72 15.15
N GLY A 46 -7.77 -8.98 15.60
CA GLY A 46 -8.16 -10.14 14.78
C GLY A 46 -9.49 -10.02 14.03
N GLY A 47 -10.42 -9.19 14.52
CA GLY A 47 -11.74 -9.00 13.91
C GLY A 47 -11.72 -8.18 12.62
N PHE A 48 -10.65 -7.42 12.34
CA PHE A 48 -10.60 -6.46 11.24
C PHE A 48 -10.39 -7.16 9.88
N LYS A 49 -11.06 -6.67 8.83
CA LYS A 49 -10.93 -7.22 7.46
C LYS A 49 -9.48 -7.22 6.98
N ARG A 50 -8.77 -6.10 7.14
CA ARG A 50 -7.35 -5.96 6.76
C ARG A 50 -6.47 -7.02 7.45
N ARG A 51 -6.73 -7.28 8.73
CA ARG A 51 -6.03 -8.31 9.50
C ARG A 51 -6.28 -9.72 8.98
N LYS A 52 -7.53 -10.04 8.63
CA LYS A 52 -7.90 -11.33 8.04
C LYS A 52 -7.32 -11.54 6.65
N GLN A 53 -7.15 -10.45 5.89
CA GLN A 53 -6.55 -10.48 4.56
C GLN A 53 -5.02 -10.61 4.62
N ASN A 54 -4.37 -10.09 5.67
CA ASN A 54 -2.92 -10.06 5.78
C ASN A 54 -2.31 -11.46 5.85
N THR A 55 -1.55 -11.80 4.83
CA THR A 55 -0.68 -12.96 4.77
C THR A 55 0.78 -12.53 4.73
N SER A 56 1.21 -11.47 5.39
CA SER A 56 2.65 -11.20 5.56
C SER A 56 3.26 -12.18 6.56
N CYS A 57 4.50 -12.63 6.36
CA CYS A 57 5.24 -13.42 7.36
C CYS A 57 6.74 -13.15 7.34
N TYR A 58 7.40 -13.59 8.40
CA TYR A 58 8.83 -13.78 8.41
C TYR A 58 9.16 -15.26 8.13
N MET A 59 10.00 -15.52 7.13
CA MET A 59 10.44 -16.86 6.79
C MET A 59 11.80 -17.16 7.45
N TYR A 60 11.85 -18.20 8.30
CA TYR A 60 13.01 -18.46 9.14
C TYR A 60 14.24 -18.98 8.39
N SER A 61 14.02 -19.81 7.36
CA SER A 61 15.09 -20.37 6.52
C SER A 61 15.87 -19.28 5.80
N GLU A 62 15.15 -18.28 5.28
CA GLU A 62 15.71 -17.20 4.46
C GLU A 62 16.10 -15.99 5.29
N LYS A 63 15.57 -15.88 6.51
CA LYS A 63 15.65 -14.70 7.37
C LYS A 63 15.10 -13.43 6.73
N VAL A 64 14.06 -13.60 5.91
CA VAL A 64 13.44 -12.57 5.07
C VAL A 64 11.98 -12.37 5.48
N ILE A 65 11.53 -11.12 5.46
CA ILE A 65 10.10 -10.80 5.54
C ILE A 65 9.49 -10.87 4.14
N HIS A 66 8.40 -11.64 4.03
CA HIS A 66 7.53 -11.65 2.87
C HIS A 66 6.30 -10.80 3.18
N TRP A 67 6.17 -9.67 2.48
CA TRP A 67 5.12 -8.69 2.65
C TRP A 67 3.97 -8.97 1.68
N ASP A 68 2.74 -8.94 2.19
CA ASP A 68 1.64 -8.54 1.31
C ASP A 68 1.80 -7.04 1.01
N ILE A 69 1.47 -6.60 -0.19
CA ILE A 69 1.58 -5.20 -0.60
C ILE A 69 0.32 -4.84 -1.37
N GLU A 70 -0.39 -3.80 -0.92
CA GLU A 70 -1.54 -3.25 -1.65
C GLU A 70 -1.08 -2.10 -2.54
N PHE A 71 -1.26 -2.25 -3.84
CA PHE A 71 -1.09 -1.18 -4.81
C PHE A 71 -2.44 -0.54 -5.11
N LYS A 72 -2.52 0.79 -4.97
CA LYS A 72 -3.69 1.60 -5.30
C LYS A 72 -3.37 2.49 -6.49
N PHE A 73 -3.94 2.15 -7.63
CA PHE A 73 -3.87 2.92 -8.86
C PHE A 73 -5.03 3.92 -8.85
N ILE A 74 -4.72 5.18 -8.58
CA ILE A 74 -5.73 6.23 -8.32
C ILE A 74 -6.24 6.96 -9.57
N HIS A 75 -5.64 6.63 -10.72
CA HIS A 75 -5.99 7.12 -12.06
C HIS A 75 -6.38 5.97 -12.98
N ALA A 76 -6.98 4.92 -12.43
CA ALA A 76 -7.48 3.83 -13.25
C ALA A 76 -8.60 4.34 -14.17
N LEU A 77 -8.73 3.75 -15.35
CA LEU A 77 -9.82 4.10 -16.27
C LEU A 77 -11.13 3.46 -15.84
N ASP A 78 -12.22 4.20 -16.03
CA ASP A 78 -13.56 3.64 -15.98
C ASP A 78 -13.85 2.81 -17.24
N ASP A 79 -14.64 1.74 -17.10
CA ASP A 79 -14.89 0.77 -18.18
C ASP A 79 -15.47 1.41 -19.46
N LYS A 80 -16.24 2.50 -19.29
CA LYS A 80 -16.93 3.24 -20.37
C LYS A 80 -16.00 4.12 -21.22
N VAL A 81 -14.78 4.39 -20.74
CA VAL A 81 -13.88 5.37 -21.37
C VAL A 81 -12.95 4.73 -22.39
N VAL A 82 -12.65 3.45 -22.21
CA VAL A 82 -11.54 2.78 -22.92
C VAL A 82 -11.71 2.79 -24.44
N ASP A 83 -12.93 2.69 -24.96
CA ASP A 83 -13.20 2.60 -26.40
C ASP A 83 -12.87 3.90 -27.16
N ASN A 84 -12.87 5.06 -26.49
CA ASN A 84 -12.59 6.37 -27.09
C ASN A 84 -11.30 7.01 -26.55
N LEU A 85 -10.48 6.26 -25.81
CA LEU A 85 -9.35 6.82 -25.06
C LEU A 85 -8.34 7.57 -25.92
N ASP A 86 -7.97 7.03 -27.09
CA ASP A 86 -6.98 7.67 -27.96
C ASP A 86 -7.46 9.02 -28.49
N GLN A 87 -8.76 9.14 -28.79
CA GLN A 87 -9.36 10.41 -29.19
C GLN A 87 -9.38 11.39 -28.02
N LEU A 88 -9.81 10.95 -26.82
CA LEU A 88 -9.87 11.80 -25.63
C LEU A 88 -8.50 12.34 -25.24
N LEU A 89 -7.45 11.51 -25.35
CA LEU A 89 -6.07 11.92 -25.09
C LEU A 89 -5.54 12.89 -26.14
N ALA A 90 -5.89 12.71 -27.42
CA ALA A 90 -5.44 13.60 -28.50
C ALA A 90 -6.08 15.00 -28.42
N GLU A 91 -7.30 15.09 -27.88
CA GLU A 91 -8.07 16.33 -27.74
C GLU A 91 -7.90 16.99 -26.36
N ASP A 92 -7.00 16.49 -25.50
CA ASP A 92 -6.80 16.94 -24.10
C ASP A 92 -8.11 16.99 -23.29
N LEU A 93 -9.04 16.08 -23.57
CA LEU A 93 -10.33 16.04 -22.92
C LEU A 93 -10.25 15.40 -21.52
N PRO A 94 -11.09 15.84 -20.55
CA PRO A 94 -11.11 15.25 -19.22
C PRO A 94 -11.46 13.77 -19.28
N VAL A 95 -10.54 12.93 -18.80
CA VAL A 95 -10.77 11.49 -18.64
C VAL A 95 -11.26 11.22 -17.22
N SER A 96 -12.42 10.56 -17.09
CA SER A 96 -12.88 10.09 -15.78
C SER A 96 -11.91 9.03 -15.26
N HIS A 97 -11.55 9.16 -13.99
CA HIS A 97 -10.64 8.27 -13.30
C HIS A 97 -11.33 7.64 -12.09
N SER A 98 -10.98 6.39 -11.81
CA SER A 98 -11.37 5.68 -10.59
C SER A 98 -10.15 5.09 -9.87
N GLU A 99 -10.41 4.61 -8.64
CA GLU A 99 -9.42 3.86 -7.88
C GLU A 99 -9.52 2.37 -8.18
N PHE A 100 -8.39 1.76 -8.53
CA PHE A 100 -8.22 0.32 -8.61
C PHE A 100 -7.20 -0.15 -7.59
N SER A 101 -7.51 -1.20 -6.83
CA SER A 101 -6.62 -1.75 -5.81
C SER A 101 -6.32 -3.23 -6.09
N SER A 102 -5.04 -3.60 -6.01
CA SER A 102 -4.59 -4.98 -6.14
C SER A 102 -3.58 -5.31 -5.05
N ILE A 103 -3.63 -6.54 -4.52
CA ILE A 103 -2.70 -7.00 -3.48
C ILE A 103 -1.72 -8.00 -4.09
N SER A 104 -0.45 -7.63 -4.13
CA SER A 104 0.66 -8.55 -4.39
C SER A 104 0.99 -9.31 -3.10
N ARG A 105 0.83 -10.63 -3.11
CA ARG A 105 0.97 -11.49 -1.93
C ARG A 105 2.41 -11.94 -1.74
N ARG A 106 2.87 -12.01 -0.48
CA ARG A 106 4.15 -12.63 -0.10
C ARG A 106 5.35 -12.15 -0.94
N VAL A 107 5.45 -10.86 -1.19
CA VAL A 107 6.59 -10.24 -1.88
C VAL A 107 7.80 -10.23 -0.96
N CYS A 108 8.92 -10.77 -1.43
CA CYS A 108 10.19 -10.74 -0.69
C CYS A 108 10.62 -9.28 -0.44
N GLU A 109 11.05 -8.96 0.78
CA GLU A 109 11.46 -7.59 1.11
C GLU A 109 12.69 -7.11 0.33
N ASP A 110 13.49 -8.03 -0.20
CA ASP A 110 14.67 -7.71 -1.02
C ASP A 110 14.33 -7.52 -2.50
N THR A 111 13.06 -7.72 -2.91
CA THR A 111 12.62 -7.45 -4.28
C THR A 111 12.61 -5.95 -4.56
N PRO A 112 13.19 -5.47 -5.68
CA PRO A 112 13.04 -4.10 -6.14
C PRO A 112 11.58 -3.73 -6.37
N LEU A 113 11.16 -2.53 -5.99
CA LEU A 113 9.77 -2.07 -6.13
C LEU A 113 9.32 -2.09 -7.60
N SER A 114 10.19 -1.67 -8.53
CA SER A 114 9.95 -1.72 -9.98
C SER A 114 9.64 -3.13 -10.48
N SER A 115 10.36 -4.15 -9.99
CA SER A 115 10.14 -5.55 -10.37
C SER A 115 8.80 -6.11 -9.91
N VAL A 116 8.21 -5.56 -8.83
CA VAL A 116 6.85 -5.93 -8.41
C VAL A 116 5.81 -5.24 -9.30
N LEU A 117 6.08 -3.99 -9.67
CA LEU A 117 5.19 -3.17 -10.49
C LEU A 117 5.15 -3.57 -11.96
N SER A 118 6.20 -4.17 -12.50
CA SER A 118 6.24 -4.68 -13.88
C SER A 118 5.10 -5.65 -14.18
N LYS A 119 4.64 -6.43 -13.18
CA LYS A 119 3.44 -7.28 -13.31
C LYS A 119 2.19 -6.50 -13.75
N TYR A 120 2.07 -5.24 -13.33
CA TYR A 120 0.91 -4.40 -13.62
C TYR A 120 1.11 -3.56 -14.88
N ILE A 121 2.35 -3.12 -15.12
CA ILE A 121 2.71 -2.14 -16.16
C ILE A 121 3.12 -2.81 -17.47
N ASP A 122 3.89 -3.90 -17.38
CA ASP A 122 4.48 -4.59 -18.54
C ASP A 122 3.70 -5.84 -18.95
N SER A 123 2.58 -6.17 -18.27
CA SER A 123 1.80 -7.35 -18.64
C SER A 123 1.18 -7.18 -20.03
N ASN A 124 1.61 -8.07 -20.93
CA ASN A 124 1.14 -8.22 -22.31
C ASN A 124 -0.02 -9.21 -22.43
N ASP A 125 -0.63 -9.65 -21.32
CA ASP A 125 -1.86 -10.43 -21.38
C ASP A 125 -2.87 -9.60 -22.20
N SER A 126 -3.40 -10.22 -23.27
CA SER A 126 -4.20 -9.56 -24.31
C SER A 126 -5.09 -8.48 -23.72
N VAL A 127 -4.89 -7.26 -24.22
CA VAL A 127 -5.37 -5.98 -23.67
C VAL A 127 -6.90 -5.97 -23.45
N ASP A 128 -7.64 -6.88 -24.07
CA ASP A 128 -9.08 -6.76 -24.26
C ASP A 128 -10.00 -7.56 -23.32
N ASP A 129 -9.55 -8.63 -22.63
CA ASP A 129 -10.51 -9.54 -21.96
C ASP A 129 -10.63 -9.41 -20.43
N HIS A 130 -9.70 -8.73 -19.75
CA HIS A 130 -9.76 -8.58 -18.28
C HIS A 130 -9.97 -7.12 -17.86
N GLU A 131 -10.97 -6.88 -17.01
CA GLU A 131 -11.31 -5.57 -16.41
C GLU A 131 -10.08 -4.85 -15.81
N GLU A 132 -9.14 -5.60 -15.22
CA GLU A 132 -7.88 -5.07 -14.68
C GLU A 132 -6.98 -4.47 -15.77
N ASN A 133 -6.93 -5.09 -16.95
CA ASN A 133 -6.11 -4.60 -18.08
C ASN A 133 -6.64 -3.25 -18.58
N ARG A 134 -7.96 -3.11 -18.69
CA ARG A 134 -8.64 -1.87 -19.07
C ARG A 134 -8.40 -0.75 -18.06
N LYS A 135 -8.55 -1.05 -16.77
CA LYS A 135 -8.31 -0.09 -15.67
C LYS A 135 -6.88 0.43 -15.65
N LEU A 136 -5.90 -0.41 -15.99
CA LEU A 136 -4.48 -0.07 -15.91
C LEU A 136 -3.89 0.51 -17.21
N LEU A 137 -4.68 0.66 -18.28
CA LEU A 137 -4.20 1.03 -19.61
C LEU A 137 -3.36 2.31 -19.63
N LEU A 138 -3.74 3.35 -18.87
CA LEU A 138 -2.94 4.58 -18.77
C LEU A 138 -1.54 4.31 -18.19
N TYR A 139 -1.44 3.49 -17.15
CA TYR A 139 -0.16 3.14 -16.53
C TYR A 139 0.72 2.31 -17.46
N ARG A 140 0.12 1.44 -18.28
CA ARG A 140 0.84 0.64 -19.28
C ARG A 140 1.37 1.52 -20.41
N LYS A 141 0.55 2.46 -20.91
CA LYS A 141 0.95 3.42 -21.95
C LYS A 141 2.07 4.36 -21.48
N THR A 142 2.03 4.82 -20.23
CA THR A 142 3.06 5.72 -19.69
C THR A 142 4.33 4.98 -19.26
N GLY A 143 4.21 3.69 -18.92
CA GLY A 143 5.32 2.86 -18.48
C GLY A 143 5.85 3.26 -17.10
N ILE A 144 6.86 2.51 -16.63
CA ILE A 144 7.43 2.67 -15.29
C ILE A 144 8.02 4.08 -15.04
N THR A 145 8.52 4.75 -16.08
CA THR A 145 9.13 6.08 -15.99
C THR A 145 8.10 7.21 -15.89
N GLY A 146 6.87 6.96 -16.35
CA GLY A 146 5.75 7.90 -16.31
C GLY A 146 4.96 7.89 -15.01
N ILE A 147 5.38 7.09 -14.02
CA ILE A 147 4.69 6.93 -12.74
C ILE A 147 5.56 7.30 -11.54
N SER A 148 4.91 7.63 -10.44
CA SER A 148 5.50 7.79 -9.12
C SER A 148 4.75 6.92 -8.13
N VAL A 149 5.47 6.38 -7.15
CA VAL A 149 4.88 5.55 -6.10
C VAL A 149 5.01 6.26 -4.77
N LEU A 150 3.86 6.48 -4.13
CA LEU A 150 3.76 7.25 -2.90
C LEU A 150 3.34 6.36 -1.73
N TYR A 151 3.91 6.60 -0.56
CA TYR A 151 3.51 6.00 0.69
C TYR A 151 2.98 7.05 1.65
N ARG A 152 1.72 6.89 2.07
CA ARG A 152 1.09 7.83 2.99
C ARG A 152 1.75 7.75 4.38
N LYS A 153 2.09 8.89 4.94
CA LYS A 153 2.58 8.99 6.32
C LYS A 153 1.44 8.70 7.29
N GLU A 154 1.63 7.70 8.13
CA GLU A 154 0.68 7.33 9.18
C GLU A 154 0.76 8.25 10.40
N ASN A 155 -0.37 8.39 11.12
CA ASN A 155 -0.54 9.22 12.32
C ASN A 155 -0.42 10.74 12.10
N VAL A 156 -0.80 11.24 10.92
CA VAL A 156 -0.99 12.68 10.68
C VAL A 156 -2.49 13.00 10.79
N ALA A 157 -2.84 14.19 11.29
CA ALA A 157 -4.22 14.66 11.37
C ALA A 157 -4.91 14.54 9.99
N GLU A 158 -6.21 14.19 9.98
CA GLU A 158 -6.96 13.82 8.77
C GLU A 158 -6.91 14.86 7.64
N LYS A 159 -6.67 16.14 7.96
CA LYS A 159 -6.63 17.23 6.97
C LYS A 159 -5.24 17.50 6.38
N GLN A 160 -4.22 16.70 6.70
CA GLN A 160 -2.81 16.95 6.31
C GLN A 160 -2.14 15.65 5.83
N HIS A 161 -2.74 14.96 4.86
CA HIS A 161 -2.10 13.77 4.32
C HIS A 161 -0.76 14.14 3.67
N LYS A 162 0.32 13.61 4.24
CA LYS A 162 1.68 13.75 3.74
C LYS A 162 2.15 12.45 3.15
N TYR A 163 2.93 12.51 2.09
CA TYR A 163 3.36 11.35 1.34
C TYR A 163 4.88 11.30 1.25
N PHE A 164 5.42 10.11 1.36
CA PHE A 164 6.80 9.83 0.99
C PHE A 164 6.81 9.30 -0.43
N GLU A 165 7.65 9.86 -1.28
CA GLU A 165 7.96 9.22 -2.56
C GLU A 165 8.90 8.03 -2.31
N LEU A 166 8.62 6.91 -2.99
CA LEU A 166 9.40 5.68 -2.89
C LEU A 166 10.35 5.55 -4.07
N ASP A 167 11.52 4.97 -3.82
CA ASP A 167 12.51 4.68 -4.84
C ASP A 167 12.12 3.39 -5.58
N LEU A 168 11.81 3.50 -6.87
CA LEU A 168 11.45 2.36 -7.72
C LEU A 168 12.59 1.34 -7.86
N ASN A 169 13.85 1.79 -7.80
CA ASN A 169 15.01 0.89 -7.86
C ASN A 169 15.36 0.30 -6.49
N GLY A 170 14.87 0.92 -5.42
CA GLY A 170 15.02 0.43 -4.05
C GLY A 170 14.21 -0.82 -3.79
N THR A 171 14.69 -1.67 -2.88
CA THR A 171 13.95 -2.85 -2.43
C THR A 171 12.72 -2.44 -1.60
N ILE A 172 11.75 -3.36 -1.46
CA ILE A 172 10.59 -3.14 -0.57
C ILE A 172 11.05 -2.82 0.86
N GLY A 173 12.00 -3.59 1.39
CA GLY A 173 12.56 -3.40 2.72
C GLY A 173 13.18 -2.02 2.89
N HIS A 174 14.04 -1.60 1.93
CA HIS A 174 14.65 -0.26 1.93
C HIS A 174 13.60 0.85 1.95
N ASN A 175 12.60 0.75 1.08
CA ASN A 175 11.51 1.72 0.99
C ASN A 175 10.60 1.75 2.22
N LEU A 176 10.65 0.79 3.12
CA LEU A 176 9.82 0.80 4.34
C LEU A 176 10.60 1.24 5.59
N VAL A 177 11.92 1.40 5.50
CA VAL A 177 12.77 1.84 6.61
C VAL A 177 12.25 3.15 7.19
N ARG A 178 12.17 3.23 8.53
CA ARG A 178 11.65 4.38 9.31
C ARG A 178 10.18 4.73 9.07
N LYS A 179 9.45 3.92 8.31
CA LYS A 179 8.01 4.09 8.10
C LYS A 179 7.21 3.29 9.12
N THR A 180 5.96 3.72 9.33
CA THR A 180 4.99 2.98 10.15
C THR A 180 4.03 2.25 9.23
N VAL A 181 4.02 0.92 9.31
CA VAL A 181 3.16 0.05 8.51
C VAL A 181 2.01 -0.46 9.37
N ILE A 182 0.77 -0.39 8.88
CA ILE A 182 -0.40 -0.97 9.54
C ILE A 182 -0.82 -2.24 8.80
N GLU A 183 -0.60 -3.40 9.43
CA GLU A 183 -0.70 -4.75 8.87
C GLU A 183 0.29 -5.04 7.73
N PHE A 184 0.11 -4.37 6.61
CA PHE A 184 0.93 -4.47 5.40
C PHE A 184 0.97 -3.10 4.69
N PRO A 185 1.99 -2.81 3.88
CA PRO A 185 2.09 -1.53 3.17
C PRO A 185 0.98 -1.34 2.12
N THR A 186 0.53 -0.10 1.98
CA THR A 186 -0.31 0.35 0.87
C THR A 186 0.44 1.43 0.10
N PHE A 187 0.71 1.18 -1.17
CA PHE A 187 1.40 2.09 -2.09
C PHE A 187 0.40 2.70 -3.05
N LEU A 188 0.43 4.03 -3.17
CA LEU A 188 -0.35 4.76 -4.16
C LEU A 188 0.50 4.89 -5.42
N VAL A 189 -0.01 4.40 -6.54
CA VAL A 189 0.60 4.53 -7.86
C VAL A 189 -0.07 5.69 -8.56
N VAL A 190 0.73 6.70 -8.91
CA VAL A 190 0.28 8.00 -9.42
C VAL A 190 0.94 8.26 -10.77
N LEU A 191 0.19 8.79 -11.74
CA LEU A 191 0.76 9.26 -13.00
C LEU A 191 1.51 10.56 -12.74
N ASN A 192 2.72 10.71 -13.28
CA ASN A 192 3.61 11.83 -12.96
C ASN A 192 2.96 13.21 -13.23
N GLN A 193 2.09 13.31 -14.23
CA GLN A 193 1.35 14.54 -14.54
C GLN A 193 0.46 15.02 -13.38
N PHE A 194 -0.03 14.11 -12.52
CA PHE A 194 -0.89 14.42 -11.37
C PHE A 194 -0.12 14.43 -10.04
N LYS A 195 1.18 14.17 -10.05
CA LYS A 195 2.02 14.10 -8.84
C LYS A 195 1.97 15.39 -8.01
N HIS A 196 1.85 16.55 -8.67
CA HIS A 196 1.82 17.86 -8.03
C HIS A 196 0.60 18.07 -7.10
N LEU A 197 -0.42 17.21 -7.18
CA LEU A 197 -1.59 17.26 -6.31
C LEU A 197 -1.34 16.69 -4.90
N PHE A 198 -0.17 16.09 -4.66
CA PHE A 198 0.19 15.43 -3.40
C PHE A 198 1.21 16.25 -2.60
N ASP A 199 0.99 16.39 -1.30
CA ASP A 199 1.97 16.97 -0.36
C ASP A 199 3.08 15.94 -0.07
N ILE A 200 4.09 15.92 -0.95
CA ILE A 200 5.24 15.02 -0.87
C ILE A 200 6.31 15.65 0.00
N ILE A 201 6.72 14.92 1.04
CA ILE A 201 7.76 15.35 1.98
C ILE A 201 9.09 14.67 1.69
N ASP A 202 10.17 15.46 1.75
CA ASP A 202 11.53 14.94 1.67
C ASP A 202 11.95 14.32 3.01
N GLU A 203 12.32 13.04 2.99
CA GLU A 203 12.83 12.32 4.16
C GLU A 203 14.13 12.92 4.72
N LYS A 204 14.94 13.56 3.87
CA LYS A 204 16.20 14.17 4.30
C LYS A 204 15.95 15.43 5.13
N ALA A 205 14.89 16.18 4.86
CA ALA A 205 14.53 17.41 5.58
C ALA A 205 14.03 17.13 7.02
N LEU A 206 13.51 15.93 7.28
CA LEU A 206 13.07 15.52 8.63
C LEU A 206 14.24 15.23 9.60
N LYS A 207 15.49 15.23 9.11
CA LYS A 207 16.69 14.95 9.93
C LYS A 207 17.17 16.15 10.75
N VAL A 208 16.62 17.35 10.57
CA VAL A 208 17.14 18.59 11.19
C VAL A 208 16.45 18.93 12.51
N ASN A 209 15.29 18.34 12.80
CA ASN A 209 14.46 18.71 13.97
C ASN A 209 14.32 17.60 15.03
N THR A 210 15.34 16.78 15.24
CA THR A 210 15.39 15.80 16.35
C THR A 210 16.78 15.77 16.92
#